data_AF-A0A3C1GIY6-F1
#
_entry.id   AF-A0A3C1GIY6-F1
#
_cell.length_a   1.000
_cell.length_b   1.000
_cell.length_c   1.000
_cell.angle_alpha   90.00
_cell.angle_beta   90.00
_cell.angle_gamma   90.00
#
_symmetry.space_group_name_H-M   'P 1'
#
loop_
_entity.id
_entity.type
_entity.pdbx_description
1 polymer ?
#
loop_
_entity_poly.entity_id
_entity_poly.type
_entity_poly.pdbx_seq_one_letter_code
_entity_poly.pdbx_strand_id
1 'polypeptide(L)'
;MDRDRRPGRFLLTGSTNVRFIPSVADALVGRMEILTLWPLSQGEIEGHREGFLDSVRRGRLPDDPPPVRMDEMAERVVRGGLPAVHDWPERRRAAWLRSYVMAVLDRDVRELASLEALAMLPRLVTLLATRVGTLVNLADISRNLGVPHSTLQRHMALLERTYLIRPIPGWGARLGARVLKSGKLLFADTGLAT
;
A
#
# COMPACT_ATOMS: atom_id res chain seq x y z
N MET A 1 11.86 -27.62 22.78
CA MET A 1 12.82 -27.97 21.72
C MET A 1 12.03 -28.36 20.48
N ASP A 2 12.17 -27.59 19.39
CA ASP A 2 11.49 -27.85 18.11
C ASP A 2 12.18 -29.02 17.39
N ARG A 3 11.54 -30.19 17.38
CA ARG A 3 12.14 -31.47 16.95
C ARG A 3 12.10 -31.70 15.42
N ASP A 4 11.36 -30.89 14.67
CA ASP A 4 11.21 -31.02 13.21
C ASP A 4 11.28 -29.64 12.54
N ARG A 5 12.37 -29.38 11.80
CA ARG A 5 12.70 -28.08 11.20
C ARG A 5 12.31 -27.93 9.73
N ARG A 6 11.37 -28.73 9.22
CA ARG A 6 10.90 -28.56 7.84
C ARG A 6 10.29 -27.16 7.61
N PRO A 7 10.69 -26.43 6.54
CA PRO A 7 10.09 -25.13 6.19
C PRO A 7 8.58 -25.23 5.86
N GLY A 8 7.84 -24.13 6.03
CA GLY A 8 6.45 -24.01 5.55
C GLY A 8 5.36 -24.68 6.41
N ARG A 9 5.64 -24.99 7.69
CA ARG A 9 4.69 -25.72 8.57
C ARG A 9 3.43 -24.94 8.96
N PHE A 10 3.51 -23.62 8.98
CA PHE A 10 2.43 -22.75 9.44
C PHE A 10 2.32 -21.55 8.50
N LEU A 11 1.10 -21.28 8.03
CA LEU A 11 0.75 -20.04 7.34
C LEU A 11 -0.08 -19.19 8.29
N LEU A 12 0.49 -18.07 8.73
CA LEU A 12 -0.24 -17.09 9.52
C LEU A 12 -0.69 -15.99 8.56
N THR A 13 -2.00 -15.88 8.36
CA THR A 13 -2.60 -14.81 7.56
C THR A 13 -3.18 -13.75 8.49
N GLY A 14 -3.06 -12.49 8.09
CA GLY A 14 -3.59 -11.37 8.85
C GLY A 14 -3.24 -10.06 8.18
N SER A 15 -4.12 -9.08 8.32
CA SER A 15 -3.89 -7.70 7.85
C SER A 15 -3.01 -6.89 8.81
N THR A 16 -2.62 -7.46 9.95
CA THR A 16 -1.74 -6.81 10.94
C THR A 16 -0.30 -7.22 10.70
N ASN A 17 0.61 -6.25 10.70
CA ASN A 17 2.03 -6.49 10.54
C ASN A 17 2.62 -7.16 11.79
N VAL A 18 2.81 -8.48 11.72
CA VAL A 18 3.29 -9.34 12.83
C VAL A 18 4.65 -8.90 13.38
N ARG A 19 5.45 -8.15 12.60
CA ARG A 19 6.74 -7.60 13.06
C ARG A 19 6.62 -6.63 14.23
N PHE A 20 5.42 -6.10 14.48
CA PHE A 20 5.17 -5.12 15.54
C PHE A 20 4.50 -5.71 16.78
N ILE A 21 4.40 -7.04 16.87
CA ILE A 21 4.11 -7.73 18.13
C ILE A 21 5.45 -8.25 18.66
N PRO A 22 6.15 -7.51 19.55
CA PRO A 22 7.55 -7.80 19.89
C PRO A 22 7.75 -9.22 20.42
N SER A 23 6.80 -9.71 21.23
CA SER A 23 6.82 -11.07 21.79
C SER A 23 6.74 -12.19 20.73
N VAL A 24 6.04 -11.95 19.62
CA VAL A 24 5.91 -12.90 18.51
C VAL A 24 7.09 -12.78 17.56
N ALA A 25 7.56 -11.56 17.30
CA ALA A 25 8.73 -11.31 16.48
C ALA A 25 9.99 -11.97 17.07
N ASP A 26 10.24 -11.79 18.37
CA ASP A 26 11.40 -12.36 19.08
C ASP A 26 11.39 -13.89 19.10
N ALA A 27 10.21 -14.49 19.27
CA ALA A 27 10.06 -15.94 19.24
C ALA A 27 10.31 -16.53 17.84
N LEU A 28 10.11 -15.75 16.77
CA LEU A 28 10.11 -16.22 15.38
C LEU A 28 11.34 -15.76 14.56
N VAL A 29 12.30 -15.07 15.17
CA VAL A 29 13.54 -14.63 14.52
C VAL A 29 14.24 -15.83 13.84
N GLY A 30 14.55 -15.69 12.56
CA GLY A 30 15.22 -16.72 11.76
C GLY A 30 14.37 -17.96 11.44
N ARG A 31 13.09 -17.99 11.84
CA ARG A 31 12.16 -19.12 11.61
C ARG A 31 10.86 -18.71 10.90
N MET A 32 10.70 -17.42 10.62
CA MET A 32 9.55 -16.88 9.91
C MET A 32 10.02 -16.08 8.70
N GLU A 33 9.34 -16.33 7.59
CA GLU A 33 9.39 -15.48 6.41
C GLU A 33 8.07 -14.71 6.33
N ILE A 34 8.14 -13.42 5.97
CA ILE A 34 6.96 -12.58 5.86
C ILE A 34 6.76 -12.27 4.38
N LEU A 35 5.65 -12.77 3.85
CA LEU A 35 5.19 -12.47 2.51
C LEU A 35 4.12 -11.40 2.61
N THR A 36 4.33 -10.26 1.96
CA THR A 36 3.31 -9.23 1.83
C THR A 36 2.46 -9.53 0.60
N LEU A 37 1.16 -9.75 0.81
CA LEU A 37 0.19 -9.89 -0.26
C LEU A 37 -0.43 -8.52 -0.53
N TRP A 38 -0.35 -8.09 -1.79
CA TRP A 38 -1.01 -6.86 -2.25
C TRP A 38 -2.45 -7.18 -2.68
N PRO A 39 -3.30 -6.14 -2.87
CA PRO A 39 -4.62 -6.33 -3.47
C PRO A 39 -4.54 -7.07 -4.81
N LEU A 40 -5.65 -7.68 -5.20
CA LEU A 40 -5.73 -8.49 -6.40
C LEU A 40 -5.28 -7.69 -7.61
N SER A 41 -4.48 -8.32 -8.45
CA SER A 41 -4.18 -7.77 -9.75
C SER A 41 -5.40 -7.84 -10.67
N GLN A 42 -5.36 -7.09 -11.78
CA GLN A 42 -6.40 -7.19 -12.81
C GLN A 42 -6.45 -8.60 -13.40
N GLY A 43 -5.30 -9.27 -13.55
CA GLY A 43 -5.24 -10.64 -14.00
C GLY A 43 -5.96 -11.59 -13.04
N GLU A 44 -5.72 -11.48 -11.74
CA GLU A 44 -6.39 -12.31 -10.73
C GLU A 44 -7.92 -12.10 -10.71
N ILE A 45 -8.37 -10.85 -10.83
CA ILE A 45 -9.80 -10.49 -10.91
C ILE A 45 -10.45 -11.11 -12.16
N GLU A 46 -9.75 -11.08 -13.29
CA GLU A 46 -10.25 -11.60 -14.57
C GLU A 46 -10.02 -13.12 -14.73
N GLY A 47 -9.40 -13.79 -13.75
CA GLY A 47 -9.08 -15.21 -13.82
C GLY A 47 -7.89 -15.55 -14.74
N HIS A 48 -7.09 -14.55 -15.11
CA HIS A 48 -5.86 -14.72 -15.88
C HIS A 48 -4.66 -14.99 -14.97
N ARG A 49 -3.91 -16.06 -15.28
CA ARG A 49 -2.64 -16.34 -14.60
C ARG A 49 -1.54 -15.43 -15.14
N GLU A 50 -0.97 -14.61 -14.27
CA GLU A 50 0.14 -13.73 -14.64
C GLU A 50 1.43 -14.52 -14.93
N GLY A 51 2.11 -14.17 -16.03
CA GLY A 51 3.34 -14.82 -16.49
C GLY A 51 4.52 -13.87 -16.69
N PHE A 52 4.46 -12.65 -16.15
CA PHE A 52 5.49 -11.63 -16.37
C PHE A 52 6.89 -12.12 -15.98
N LEU A 53 7.05 -12.60 -14.74
CA LEU A 53 8.35 -13.05 -14.23
C LEU A 53 8.90 -14.25 -15.00
N ASP A 54 8.05 -15.21 -15.35
CA ASP A 54 8.44 -16.38 -16.13
C ASP A 54 8.83 -16.01 -17.58
N SER A 55 8.22 -14.97 -18.13
CA SER A 55 8.57 -14.45 -19.46
C SER A 55 9.92 -13.73 -19.42
N VAL A 56 10.12 -12.82 -18.46
CA VAL A 56 11.37 -12.07 -18.27
C VAL A 56 12.53 -13.03 -18.01
N ARG A 57 12.34 -14.06 -17.17
CA ARG A 57 13.35 -15.11 -16.93
C ARG A 57 13.76 -15.86 -18.20
N ARG A 58 12.86 -15.97 -19.18
CA ARG A 58 13.12 -16.57 -20.49
C ARG A 58 13.64 -15.55 -21.52
N GLY A 59 14.02 -14.35 -21.09
CA GLY A 59 14.54 -13.30 -21.97
C GLY A 59 13.48 -12.68 -22.88
N ARG A 60 12.18 -12.83 -22.56
CA ARG A 60 11.07 -12.27 -23.33
C ARG A 60 10.28 -11.28 -22.48
N LEU A 61 10.11 -10.06 -22.97
CA LEU A 61 9.12 -9.16 -22.42
C LEU A 61 7.73 -9.62 -22.89
N PRO A 62 6.68 -9.54 -22.05
CA PRO A 62 5.33 -9.78 -22.50
C PRO A 62 4.93 -8.76 -23.56
N ASP A 63 3.99 -9.15 -24.43
CA ASP A 63 3.38 -8.24 -25.38
C ASP A 63 2.57 -7.16 -24.65
N ASP A 64 2.34 -6.04 -25.35
CA ASP A 64 1.49 -4.98 -24.83
C ASP A 64 0.07 -5.52 -24.58
N PRO A 65 -0.57 -5.12 -23.47
CA PRO A 65 -1.95 -5.51 -23.20
C PRO A 65 -2.89 -4.94 -24.26
N PRO A 66 -4.05 -5.57 -24.50
CA PRO A 66 -5.05 -5.02 -25.39
C PRO A 66 -5.47 -3.61 -24.93
N PRO A 67 -5.81 -2.70 -25.86
CA PRO A 67 -6.24 -1.37 -25.51
C PRO A 67 -7.53 -1.43 -24.69
N VAL A 68 -7.56 -0.71 -23.58
CA VAL A 68 -8.71 -0.59 -22.67
C VAL A 68 -9.31 0.80 -22.85
N ARG A 69 -10.65 0.89 -22.88
CA ARG A 69 -11.33 2.18 -22.97
C ARG A 69 -11.14 2.98 -21.67
N MET A 70 -11.19 4.31 -21.77
CA MET A 70 -10.94 5.18 -20.62
C MET A 70 -12.00 5.04 -19.51
N ASP A 71 -13.26 4.84 -19.87
CA ASP A 71 -14.36 4.58 -18.93
C ASP A 71 -14.15 3.27 -18.18
N GLU A 72 -13.82 2.19 -18.91
CA GLU A 72 -13.49 0.90 -18.32
C GLU A 72 -12.27 0.97 -17.40
N MET A 73 -11.22 1.69 -17.81
CA MET A 73 -10.04 1.92 -16.99
C MET A 73 -10.40 2.67 -15.69
N ALA A 74 -11.22 3.71 -15.78
CA ALA A 74 -11.67 4.47 -14.61
C ALA A 74 -12.47 3.59 -13.64
N GLU A 75 -13.36 2.73 -14.15
CA GLU A 75 -14.11 1.77 -13.33
C GLU A 75 -13.18 0.80 -12.61
N ARG A 76 -12.17 0.26 -13.29
CA ARG A 76 -11.16 -0.64 -12.69
C ARG A 76 -10.39 0.06 -11.57
N VAL A 77 -9.98 1.31 -11.81
CA VAL A 77 -9.25 2.13 -10.81
C VAL A 77 -10.12 2.41 -9.58
N VAL A 78 -11.39 2.82 -9.76
CA VAL A 78 -12.32 3.11 -8.66
C VAL A 78 -12.73 1.83 -7.91
N ARG A 79 -12.85 0.71 -8.61
CA ARG A 79 -13.16 -0.59 -8.01
C ARG A 79 -12.04 -1.07 -7.10
N GLY A 80 -10.78 -0.86 -7.51
CA GLY A 80 -9.62 -1.37 -6.79
C GLY A 80 -9.50 -2.89 -6.87
N GLY A 81 -8.54 -3.44 -6.13
CA GLY A 81 -8.22 -4.86 -6.05
C GLY A 81 -8.51 -5.50 -4.69
N LEU A 82 -9.06 -4.77 -3.72
CA LEU A 82 -9.22 -5.29 -2.36
C LEU A 82 -10.21 -6.48 -2.33
N PRO A 83 -9.74 -7.72 -2.02
CA PRO A 83 -10.56 -8.92 -2.22
C PRO A 83 -11.86 -8.91 -1.42
N ALA A 84 -11.83 -8.36 -0.20
CA ALA A 84 -12.95 -8.43 0.76
C ALA A 84 -14.24 -7.75 0.28
N VAL A 85 -14.12 -6.79 -0.64
CA VAL A 85 -15.25 -5.95 -1.11
C VAL A 85 -15.34 -5.88 -2.62
N HIS A 86 -14.56 -6.69 -3.34
CA HIS A 86 -14.45 -6.60 -4.79
C HIS A 86 -15.82 -6.75 -5.47
N ASP A 87 -16.58 -7.77 -5.08
CA ASP A 87 -17.90 -8.10 -5.65
C ASP A 87 -19.06 -7.26 -5.09
N TRP A 88 -18.79 -6.28 -4.23
CA TRP A 88 -19.84 -5.48 -3.61
C TRP A 88 -20.37 -4.40 -4.56
N PRO A 89 -21.63 -3.98 -4.41
CA PRO A 89 -22.16 -2.82 -5.12
C PRO A 89 -21.30 -1.56 -4.85
N GLU A 90 -21.06 -0.76 -5.88
CA GLU A 90 -20.13 0.38 -5.84
C GLU A 90 -20.33 1.29 -4.62
N ARG A 91 -21.57 1.75 -4.38
CA ARG A 91 -21.90 2.62 -3.25
C ARG A 91 -21.54 1.99 -1.90
N ARG A 92 -21.78 0.69 -1.75
CA ARG A 92 -21.50 -0.05 -0.51
C ARG A 92 -19.99 -0.27 -0.34
N ARG A 93 -19.28 -0.63 -1.42
CA ARG A 93 -17.83 -0.75 -1.46
C ARG A 93 -17.15 0.56 -1.09
N ALA A 94 -17.50 1.66 -1.73
CA ALA A 94 -16.93 2.98 -1.44
C ALA A 94 -17.16 3.41 0.01
N ALA A 95 -18.37 3.22 0.55
CA ALA A 95 -18.66 3.49 1.95
C ALA A 95 -17.81 2.64 2.90
N TRP A 96 -17.64 1.35 2.59
CA TRP A 96 -16.82 0.45 3.40
C TRP A 96 -15.33 0.80 3.32
N LEU A 97 -14.79 1.12 2.14
CA LEU A 97 -13.39 1.50 1.96
C LEU A 97 -13.05 2.77 2.75
N ARG A 98 -13.93 3.77 2.74
CA ARG A 98 -13.78 4.95 3.61
C ARG A 98 -13.77 4.60 5.08
N SER A 99 -14.70 3.75 5.54
CA SER A 99 -14.72 3.28 6.92
C SER A 99 -13.47 2.47 7.29
N TYR A 100 -12.94 1.67 6.35
CA TYR A 100 -11.71 0.91 6.52
C TYR A 100 -10.50 1.83 6.72
N VAL A 101 -10.33 2.83 5.85
CA VAL A 101 -9.25 3.83 6.00
C VAL A 101 -9.36 4.51 7.36
N MET A 102 -10.54 5.00 7.74
CA MET A 102 -10.74 5.68 9.03
C MET A 102 -10.43 4.75 10.21
N ALA A 103 -10.85 3.48 10.17
CA ALA A 103 -10.58 2.53 11.23
C ALA A 103 -9.07 2.22 11.38
N VAL A 104 -8.33 2.13 10.27
CA VAL A 104 -6.87 1.99 10.28
C VAL A 104 -6.22 3.22 10.91
N LEU A 105 -6.60 4.42 10.46
CA LEU A 105 -6.08 5.67 11.02
C LEU A 105 -6.38 5.78 12.52
N ASP A 106 -7.61 5.50 12.95
CA ASP A 106 -8.02 5.59 14.35
C ASP A 106 -7.28 4.61 15.26
N ARG A 107 -6.97 3.41 14.75
CA ARG A 107 -6.16 2.43 15.49
C ARG A 107 -4.76 2.96 15.75
N ASP A 108 -4.12 3.51 14.73
CA ASP A 108 -2.69 3.85 14.79
C ASP A 108 -2.45 5.26 15.38
N VAL A 109 -3.43 6.17 15.31
CA VAL A 109 -3.37 7.44 16.03
C VAL A 109 -3.35 7.24 17.54
N ARG A 110 -4.02 6.19 18.05
CA ARG A 110 -3.94 5.84 19.49
C ARG A 110 -2.51 5.47 19.90
N GLU A 111 -1.71 4.90 18.99
CA GLU A 111 -0.30 4.60 19.25
C GLU A 111 0.56 5.88 19.31
N LEU A 112 0.17 6.95 18.60
CA LEU A 112 0.88 8.23 18.59
C LEU A 112 0.46 9.19 19.71
N ALA A 113 -0.61 8.90 20.45
CA ALA A 113 -1.14 9.67 21.58
C ALA A 113 -1.28 11.20 21.33
N SER A 114 -1.46 11.65 20.08
CA SER A 114 -1.58 13.08 19.76
C SER A 114 -2.94 13.43 19.14
N LEU A 115 -3.65 14.37 19.78
CA LEU A 115 -4.93 14.90 19.29
C LEU A 115 -4.79 15.60 17.93
N GLU A 116 -3.61 16.16 17.65
CA GLU A 116 -3.29 16.82 16.38
C GLU A 116 -3.34 15.83 15.20
N ALA A 117 -2.92 14.58 15.40
CA ALA A 117 -2.92 13.56 14.36
C ALA A 117 -4.33 13.15 13.92
N LEU A 118 -5.32 13.16 14.84
CA LEU A 118 -6.72 12.80 14.57
C LEU A 118 -7.34 13.72 13.51
N ALA A 119 -7.07 15.02 13.59
CA ALA A 119 -7.62 15.99 12.64
C ALA A 119 -6.83 16.04 11.32
N MET A 120 -5.52 15.77 11.37
CA MET A 120 -4.63 15.97 10.24
C MET A 120 -4.56 14.75 9.30
N LEU A 121 -4.52 13.52 9.81
CA LEU A 121 -4.33 12.33 8.99
C LEU A 121 -5.42 12.14 7.92
N PRO A 122 -6.73 12.30 8.22
CA PRO A 122 -7.76 12.21 7.19
C PRO A 122 -7.58 13.25 6.06
N ARG A 123 -7.15 14.47 6.41
CA ARG A 123 -6.86 15.54 5.44
C ARG A 123 -5.63 15.22 4.60
N LEU A 124 -4.58 14.68 5.22
CA LEU A 124 -3.38 14.22 4.52
C LEU A 124 -3.73 13.10 3.52
N VAL A 125 -4.48 12.07 3.95
CA VAL A 125 -4.91 10.98 3.06
C VAL A 125 -5.71 11.51 1.88
N THR A 126 -6.66 12.41 2.13
CA THR A 126 -7.46 13.05 1.07
C THR A 126 -6.56 13.82 0.08
N LEU A 127 -5.60 14.60 0.57
CA LEU A 127 -4.66 15.34 -0.29
C LEU A 127 -3.74 14.41 -1.10
N LEU A 128 -3.32 13.27 -0.52
CA LEU A 128 -2.51 12.28 -1.22
C LEU A 128 -3.31 11.57 -2.31
N ALA A 129 -4.62 11.33 -2.09
CA ALA A 129 -5.51 10.72 -3.07
C ALA A 129 -5.60 11.55 -4.37
N THR A 130 -5.52 12.88 -4.29
CA THR A 130 -5.50 13.74 -5.49
C THR A 130 -4.14 13.80 -6.19
N ARG A 131 -3.10 13.15 -5.64
CA ARG A 131 -1.70 13.22 -6.10
C ARG A 131 -1.10 11.85 -6.43
N VAL A 132 -1.94 10.82 -6.54
CA VAL A 132 -1.51 9.47 -6.88
C VAL A 132 -0.72 9.45 -8.19
N GLY A 133 0.44 8.80 -8.19
CA GLY A 133 1.29 8.65 -9.37
C GLY A 133 2.07 9.91 -9.78
N THR A 134 1.90 11.02 -9.07
CA THR A 134 2.65 12.27 -9.28
C THR A 134 3.93 12.32 -8.43
N LEU A 135 4.86 13.21 -8.77
CA LEU A 135 6.07 13.41 -7.97
C LEU A 135 5.71 14.02 -6.62
N VAL A 136 6.18 13.39 -5.54
CA VAL A 136 5.90 13.85 -4.17
C VAL A 136 6.79 15.02 -3.82
N ASN A 137 6.15 16.16 -3.50
CA ASN A 137 6.81 17.32 -2.92
C ASN A 137 6.35 17.50 -1.47
N LEU A 138 7.14 16.97 -0.52
CA LEU A 138 6.82 17.04 0.90
C LEU A 138 6.81 18.48 1.44
N ALA A 139 7.60 19.39 0.87
CA ALA A 139 7.58 20.80 1.28
C ALA A 139 6.27 21.48 0.88
N ASP A 140 5.74 21.17 -0.31
CA ASP A 140 4.43 21.65 -0.75
C ASP A 140 3.29 21.08 0.11
N ILE A 141 3.31 19.77 0.39
CA ILE A 141 2.31 19.12 1.24
C ILE A 141 2.32 19.73 2.65
N SER A 142 3.51 19.93 3.24
CA SER A 142 3.69 20.54 4.55
C SER A 142 3.11 21.95 4.62
N ARG A 143 3.35 22.79 3.60
CA ARG A 143 2.75 24.14 3.52
C ARG A 143 1.24 24.11 3.39
N ASN A 144 0.69 23.26 2.51
CA ASN A 144 -0.75 23.19 2.26
C ASN A 144 -1.53 22.64 3.46
N LEU A 145 -0.91 21.76 4.25
CA LEU A 145 -1.51 21.22 5.48
C LEU A 145 -1.20 22.08 6.73
N GLY A 146 -0.28 23.03 6.63
CA GLY A 146 0.12 23.88 7.76
C GLY A 146 0.86 23.13 8.88
N VAL A 147 1.57 22.04 8.56
CA VAL A 147 2.24 21.20 9.56
C VAL A 147 3.76 21.19 9.38
N PRO A 148 4.55 21.07 10.47
CA PRO A 148 5.99 20.93 10.38
C PRO A 148 6.41 19.75 9.52
N HIS A 149 7.50 19.90 8.76
CA HIS A 149 8.00 18.85 7.87
C HIS A 149 8.31 17.54 8.60
N SER A 150 8.86 17.60 9.80
CA SER A 150 9.14 16.42 10.64
C SER A 150 7.86 15.70 11.06
N THR A 151 6.79 16.44 11.34
CA THR A 151 5.46 15.89 11.63
C THR A 151 4.90 15.18 10.40
N LEU A 152 4.93 15.84 9.23
CA LEU A 152 4.53 15.21 7.98
C LEU A 152 5.30 13.90 7.72
N GLN A 153 6.63 13.90 7.86
CA GLN A 153 7.44 12.70 7.67
C GLN A 153 7.03 11.54 8.58
N ARG A 154 6.75 11.81 9.87
CA ARG A 154 6.24 10.77 10.79
C ARG A 154 4.92 10.20 10.32
N HIS A 155 4.01 11.03 9.83
CA HIS A 155 2.71 10.58 9.33
C HIS A 155 2.81 9.84 8.00
N MET A 156 3.69 10.25 7.09
CA MET A 156 3.98 9.49 5.86
C MET A 156 4.51 8.10 6.20
N ALA A 157 5.45 8.01 7.15
CA ALA A 157 5.99 6.73 7.61
C ALA A 157 4.91 5.86 8.29
N LEU A 158 3.95 6.46 9.01
CA LEU A 158 2.81 5.75 9.56
C LEU A 158 1.95 5.16 8.44
N LEU A 159 1.50 5.99 7.49
CA LEU A 159 0.66 5.53 6.38
C LEU A 159 1.33 4.42 5.56
N GLU A 160 2.65 4.46 5.38
CA GLU A 160 3.41 3.39 4.72
C GLU A 160 3.42 2.10 5.55
N ARG A 161 3.61 2.17 6.87
CA ARG A 161 3.59 1.00 7.78
C ARG A 161 2.23 0.32 7.84
N THR A 162 1.16 1.10 7.66
CA THR A 162 -0.22 0.60 7.62
C THR A 162 -0.62 0.04 6.27
N TYR A 163 0.29 0.04 5.30
CA TYR A 163 0.01 -0.34 3.91
C TYR A 163 -1.15 0.47 3.31
N LEU A 164 -1.37 1.73 3.73
CA LEU A 164 -2.30 2.63 3.05
C LEU A 164 -1.64 3.25 1.81
N ILE A 165 -0.37 3.61 1.93
CA ILE A 165 0.43 4.19 0.84
C ILE A 165 1.69 3.38 0.57
N ARG A 166 2.23 3.56 -0.63
CA ARG A 166 3.50 3.00 -1.06
C ARG A 166 4.31 4.06 -1.82
N PRO A 167 5.48 4.48 -1.29
CA PRO A 167 6.40 5.30 -2.06
C PRO A 167 7.05 4.48 -3.16
N ILE A 168 7.15 5.07 -4.35
CA ILE A 168 7.94 4.55 -5.47
C ILE A 168 9.20 5.42 -5.55
N PRO A 169 10.39 4.85 -5.26
CA PRO A 169 11.62 5.60 -5.31
C PRO A 169 11.90 6.11 -6.72
N GLY A 170 12.57 7.25 -6.82
CA GLY A 170 13.02 7.77 -8.10
C GLY A 170 13.97 6.80 -8.81
N TRP A 171 13.80 6.63 -10.11
CA TRP A 171 14.69 5.77 -10.90
C TRP A 171 15.89 6.54 -11.48
N GLY A 172 17.05 5.89 -11.50
CA GLY A 172 18.30 6.44 -12.02
C GLY A 172 19.35 5.36 -12.21
N ALA A 173 20.37 5.61 -13.04
CA ALA A 173 21.41 4.62 -13.32
C ALA A 173 22.23 4.25 -12.08
N ARG A 174 22.47 5.21 -11.18
CA ARG A 174 23.25 5.03 -9.96
C ARG A 174 22.35 4.93 -8.74
N LEU A 175 22.65 4.01 -7.83
CA LEU A 175 21.89 3.82 -6.58
C LEU A 175 21.78 5.10 -5.76
N GLY A 176 22.90 5.82 -5.57
CA GLY A 176 22.89 7.10 -4.82
C GLY A 176 22.02 8.18 -5.48
N ALA A 177 21.94 8.21 -6.81
CA ALA A 177 21.08 9.15 -7.53
C ALA A 177 19.58 8.80 -7.41
N ARG A 178 19.23 7.53 -7.15
CA ARG A 178 17.83 7.12 -6.89
C ARG A 178 17.31 7.68 -5.58
N VAL A 179 18.16 7.74 -4.55
CA VAL A 179 17.82 8.26 -3.22
C VAL A 179 17.54 9.76 -3.26
N LEU A 180 18.26 10.50 -4.10
CA LEU A 180 18.15 11.96 -4.20
C LEU A 180 17.00 12.44 -5.10
N LYS A 181 16.43 11.56 -5.92
CA LYS A 181 15.32 11.92 -6.82
C LYS A 181 13.98 11.85 -6.11
N SER A 182 13.13 12.85 -6.36
CA SER A 182 11.73 12.82 -5.95
C SER A 182 11.07 11.54 -6.45
N GLY A 183 10.50 10.77 -5.52
CA GLY A 183 9.71 9.59 -5.81
C GLY A 183 8.28 9.93 -6.19
N LYS A 184 7.53 8.90 -6.56
CA LYS A 184 6.06 8.95 -6.67
C LYS A 184 5.44 8.29 -5.45
N LEU A 185 4.14 8.46 -5.28
CA LEU A 185 3.37 7.75 -4.26
C LEU A 185 2.13 7.13 -4.87
N LEU A 186 1.86 5.89 -4.47
CA LEU A 186 0.63 5.18 -4.78
C LEU A 186 -0.09 4.84 -3.47
N PHE A 187 -1.40 4.60 -3.56
CA PHE A 187 -2.10 3.84 -2.53
C PHE A 187 -1.84 2.36 -2.74
N ALA A 188 -1.91 1.56 -1.67
CA ALA A 188 -1.80 0.11 -1.80
C ALA A 188 -2.90 -0.47 -2.69
N ASP A 189 -4.08 0.14 -2.65
CA ASP A 189 -5.23 -0.15 -3.49
C ASP A 189 -5.79 1.16 -4.04
N THR A 190 -6.11 1.22 -5.33
CA THR A 190 -6.62 2.46 -5.96
C THR A 190 -8.03 2.83 -5.50
N GLY A 191 -8.84 1.87 -5.07
CA GLY A 191 -10.15 2.13 -4.47
C GLY A 191 -10.07 2.88 -3.14
N LEU A 192 -8.92 2.86 -2.46
CA LEU A 192 -8.69 3.66 -1.24
C LEU A 192 -8.47 5.14 -1.52
N ALA A 193 -8.22 5.52 -2.78
CA ALA A 193 -8.03 6.91 -3.20
C ALA A 193 -9.34 7.56 -3.69
N THR A 194 -10.51 7.00 -3.36
CA THR A 194 -11.85 7.44 -3.82
C THR A 194 -12.76 7.95 -2.71
#